data_AF-A0A8T3S6M3-F1
#
_entry.id   AF-A0A8T3S6M3-F1
#
_cell.length_a   1.000
_cell.length_b   1.000
_cell.length_c   1.000
_cell.angle_alpha   90.00
_cell.angle_beta   90.00
_cell.angle_gamma   90.00
#
_symmetry.space_group_name_H-M   'P 1'
#
loop_
_entity.id
_entity.type
_entity.pdbx_description
1 polymer ?
#
loop_
_entity_poly.entity_id
_entity_poly.type
_entity_poly.pdbx_seq_one_letter_code
_entity_poly.pdbx_strand_id
1 'polypeptide(L)'
;MGEKTNAAALIGALNKALPLLARDAIAAANAAGTIPGPEGVALSGHLRQTAMDEVRDVERLAARVATLGGSAALKVGPIKSTVAWRATVKSLVAMQREALDAVVAAIPADADDAEGEASEHLLEHVIARKRGAIELLERALR
;
A
#
# COMPACT_ATOMS: atom_id res chain seq x y z
N MET A 1 6.94 29.50 -10.28
CA MET A 1 6.87 29.53 -8.82
C MET A 1 5.72 28.60 -8.49
N GLY A 2 6.03 27.35 -8.12
CA GLY A 2 4.96 26.38 -7.89
C GLY A 2 4.09 26.75 -6.71
N GLU A 3 2.94 26.09 -6.59
CA GLU A 3 2.02 26.35 -5.49
C GLU A 3 2.56 25.74 -4.20
N LYS A 4 2.20 26.35 -3.07
CA LYS A 4 2.48 25.75 -1.75
C LYS A 4 1.64 24.49 -1.58
N THR A 5 2.18 23.49 -0.90
CA THR A 5 1.45 22.27 -0.59
C THR A 5 0.18 22.56 0.19
N ASN A 6 -0.94 22.09 -0.35
CA ASN A 6 -2.21 22.09 0.37
C ASN A 6 -2.22 20.93 1.38
N ALA A 7 -1.75 21.20 2.60
CA ALA A 7 -1.63 20.20 3.66
C ALA A 7 -2.96 19.48 3.95
N ALA A 8 -4.09 20.18 3.93
CA ALA A 8 -5.40 19.57 4.18
C ALA A 8 -5.80 18.59 3.08
N ALA A 9 -5.55 18.93 1.81
CA ALA A 9 -5.80 18.04 0.68
C ALA A 9 -4.89 16.80 0.74
N LEU A 10 -3.60 17.00 1.02
CA LEU A 10 -2.63 15.92 1.15
C LEU A 10 -2.98 14.97 2.32
N ILE A 11 -3.30 15.51 3.50
CA ILE A 11 -3.81 14.72 4.64
C ILE A 11 -5.04 13.90 4.22
N GLY A 12 -5.97 14.52 3.51
CA GLY A 12 -7.16 13.84 3.00
C GLY A 12 -6.84 12.68 2.04
N ALA A 13 -5.84 12.85 1.17
CA ALA A 13 -5.40 11.81 0.24
C ALA A 13 -4.64 10.67 0.96
N LEU A 14 -3.71 11.00 1.86
CA LEU A 14 -2.98 10.02 2.66
C LEU A 14 -3.94 9.18 3.54
N ASN A 15 -4.96 9.81 4.13
CA ASN A 15 -5.99 9.12 4.91
C ASN A 15 -6.90 8.21 4.05
N LYS A 16 -6.96 8.40 2.73
CA LYS A 16 -7.61 7.44 1.82
C LYS A 16 -6.71 6.23 1.53
N ALA A 17 -5.40 6.44 1.41
CA ALA A 17 -4.43 5.38 1.12
C ALA A 17 -4.15 4.47 2.34
N LEU A 18 -4.02 5.04 3.54
CA LEU A 18 -3.72 4.33 4.78
C LEU A 18 -4.55 3.06 5.04
N PRO A 19 -5.90 3.09 5.01
CA PRO A 19 -6.70 1.89 5.26
C PRO A 19 -6.53 0.82 4.17
N LEU A 20 -6.18 1.20 2.94
CA LEU A 20 -5.96 0.28 1.83
C LEU A 20 -4.63 -0.47 1.99
N LEU A 21 -3.56 0.24 2.34
CA LEU A 21 -2.26 -0.36 2.66
C LEU A 21 -2.37 -1.30 3.88
N ALA A 22 -3.09 -0.88 4.92
CA ALA A 22 -3.33 -1.72 6.09
C ALA A 22 -4.13 -3.00 5.76
N ARG A 23 -5.17 -2.87 4.92
CA ARG A 23 -5.96 -4.02 4.46
C ARG A 23 -5.10 -4.99 3.65
N ASP A 24 -4.25 -4.46 2.77
CA ASP A 24 -3.34 -5.23 1.95
C ASP A 24 -2.29 -5.98 2.78
N ALA A 25 -1.71 -5.31 3.79
CA ALA A 25 -0.78 -5.94 4.72
C ALA A 25 -1.39 -7.17 5.41
N ILE A 26 -2.62 -7.02 5.93
CA ILE A 26 -3.32 -8.12 6.62
C ILE A 26 -3.72 -9.21 5.62
N ALA A 27 -4.15 -8.84 4.41
CA ALA A 27 -4.50 -9.80 3.37
C ALA A 27 -3.29 -10.64 2.94
N ALA A 28 -2.13 -10.02 2.74
CA ALA A 28 -0.87 -10.69 2.41
C ALA A 28 -0.42 -11.62 3.55
N ALA A 29 -0.49 -11.17 4.80
CA ALA A 29 -0.17 -11.99 5.97
C ALA A 29 -1.09 -13.21 6.08
N ASN A 30 -2.39 -13.02 5.90
CA ASN A 30 -3.35 -14.12 5.90
C ASN A 30 -3.07 -15.11 4.77
N ALA A 31 -2.82 -14.63 3.55
CA ALA A 31 -2.49 -15.49 2.41
C ALA A 31 -1.20 -16.29 2.63
N ALA A 32 -0.18 -15.68 3.25
CA ALA A 32 1.07 -16.34 3.56
C ALA A 32 0.92 -17.57 4.47
N GLY A 33 -0.14 -17.62 5.28
CA GLY A 33 -0.46 -18.74 6.18
C GLY A 33 -1.55 -19.69 5.67
N THR A 34 -2.27 -19.34 4.60
CA THR A 34 -3.50 -20.06 4.20
C THR A 34 -3.49 -20.61 2.78
N ILE A 35 -2.55 -20.21 1.92
CA ILE A 35 -2.41 -20.83 0.59
C ILE A 35 -1.88 -22.27 0.77
N PRO A 36 -2.62 -23.30 0.32
CA PRO A 36 -2.18 -24.69 0.42
C PRO A 36 -1.15 -25.05 -0.66
N GLY A 37 -0.49 -26.19 -0.47
CA GLY A 37 0.31 -26.82 -1.53
C GLY A 37 1.69 -26.19 -1.77
N PRO A 38 2.41 -26.65 -2.81
CA PRO A 38 3.75 -26.16 -3.14
C PRO A 38 3.78 -24.67 -3.48
N GLU A 39 2.70 -24.13 -4.07
CA GLU A 39 2.57 -22.70 -4.36
C GLU A 39 2.56 -21.86 -3.08
N GLY A 40 1.88 -22.35 -2.02
CA GLY A 40 1.89 -21.73 -0.71
C GLY A 40 3.29 -21.66 -0.10
N VAL A 41 4.03 -22.77 -0.17
CA VAL A 41 5.43 -22.82 0.29
C VAL A 41 6.29 -21.80 -0.46
N ALA A 42 6.19 -21.77 -1.79
CA ALA A 42 6.97 -20.86 -2.64
C ALA A 42 6.64 -19.38 -2.42
N LEU A 43 5.38 -19.03 -2.21
CA LEU A 43 4.94 -17.63 -2.07
C LEU A 43 4.97 -17.11 -0.63
N SER A 44 4.93 -17.99 0.38
CA SER A 44 4.77 -17.58 1.79
C SER A 44 5.81 -16.56 2.27
N GLY A 45 7.08 -16.73 1.89
CA GLY A 45 8.15 -15.80 2.26
C GLY A 45 7.95 -14.41 1.65
N HIS A 46 7.62 -14.34 0.37
CA HIS A 46 7.34 -13.09 -0.31
C HIS A 46 6.10 -12.39 0.25
N LEU A 47 5.02 -13.14 0.53
CA LEU A 47 3.80 -12.57 1.10
C LEU A 47 4.00 -12.03 2.52
N ARG A 48 4.83 -12.68 3.34
CA ARG A 48 5.23 -12.14 4.66
C ARG A 48 6.03 -10.85 4.51
N GLN A 49 6.97 -10.80 3.57
CA GLN A 49 7.76 -9.60 3.32
C GLN A 49 6.86 -8.44 2.85
N THR A 50 5.95 -8.71 1.91
CA THR A 50 4.93 -7.73 1.49
C THR A 50 4.14 -7.21 2.68
N ALA A 51 3.63 -8.10 3.55
CA ALA A 51 2.89 -7.67 4.73
C ALA A 51 3.71 -6.74 5.65
N MET A 52 4.97 -7.06 5.89
CA MET A 52 5.86 -6.23 6.70
C MET A 52 6.15 -4.87 6.07
N ASP A 53 6.37 -4.84 4.76
CA ASP A 53 6.65 -3.60 4.03
C ASP A 53 5.42 -2.70 3.97
N GLU A 54 4.23 -3.26 3.76
CA GLU A 54 2.97 -2.49 3.80
C GLU A 54 2.70 -1.92 5.20
N VAL A 55 3.02 -2.63 6.29
CA VAL A 55 2.94 -2.08 7.66
C VAL A 55 3.92 -0.92 7.87
N ARG A 56 5.15 -1.02 7.36
CA ARG A 56 6.13 0.08 7.43
C ARG A 56 5.65 1.30 6.64
N ASP A 57 4.96 1.08 5.53
CA ASP A 57 4.42 2.16 4.71
C ASP A 57 3.23 2.84 5.39
N VAL A 58 2.37 2.06 6.06
CA VAL A 58 1.33 2.60 6.95
C VAL A 58 1.94 3.48 8.05
N GLU A 59 3.00 3.02 8.71
CA GLU A 59 3.70 3.80 9.74
C GLU A 59 4.23 5.13 9.18
N ARG A 60 4.94 5.08 8.05
CA ARG A 60 5.53 6.27 7.42
C ARG A 60 4.47 7.27 6.96
N LEU A 61 3.37 6.80 6.36
CA LEU A 61 2.28 7.67 5.93
C LEU A 61 1.52 8.26 7.13
N ALA A 62 1.31 7.50 8.20
CA ALA A 62 0.69 8.00 9.42
C ALA A 62 1.56 9.07 10.09
N ALA A 63 2.88 8.83 10.16
CA ALA A 63 3.83 9.82 10.61
C ALA A 63 3.78 11.08 9.74
N ARG A 64 3.73 10.93 8.41
CA ARG A 64 3.60 12.07 7.49
C ARG A 64 2.32 12.88 7.74
N VAL A 65 1.18 12.23 7.90
CA VAL A 65 -0.09 12.88 8.27
C VAL A 65 0.06 13.68 9.56
N ALA A 66 0.72 13.11 10.58
CA ALA A 66 0.96 13.81 11.85
C ALA A 66 1.88 15.03 11.67
N THR A 67 2.95 14.94 10.87
CA THR A 67 3.84 16.08 10.59
C THR A 67 3.15 17.23 9.87
N LEU A 68 2.14 16.94 9.05
CA LEU A 68 1.31 17.92 8.37
C LEU A 68 0.23 18.54 9.29
N GLY A 69 0.17 18.12 10.57
CA GLY A 69 -0.82 18.60 11.55
C GLY A 69 -2.15 17.84 11.54
N GLY A 70 -2.22 16.71 10.85
CA GLY A 70 -3.41 15.85 10.76
C GLY A 70 -3.45 14.73 11.81
N SER A 71 -4.54 13.97 11.80
CA SER A 71 -4.67 12.71 12.53
C SER A 71 -4.82 11.56 11.53
N ALA A 72 -4.02 10.51 11.69
CA ALA A 72 -4.10 9.32 10.86
C ALA A 72 -5.36 8.52 11.20
N ALA A 73 -6.23 8.33 10.21
CA ALA A 73 -7.46 7.56 10.35
C ALA A 73 -7.30 6.19 9.70
N LEU A 74 -7.53 5.13 10.47
CA LEU A 74 -7.37 3.76 9.99
C LEU A 74 -8.65 2.96 10.25
N LYS A 75 -9.40 2.70 9.18
CA LYS A 75 -10.58 1.83 9.20
C LYS A 75 -10.39 0.75 8.16
N VAL A 76 -9.90 -0.40 8.60
CA VAL A 76 -9.63 -1.54 7.72
C VAL A 76 -10.97 -2.15 7.26
N GLY A 77 -11.14 -2.25 5.95
CA GLY A 77 -12.30 -2.92 5.34
C GLY A 77 -12.24 -4.45 5.45
N PRO A 78 -13.29 -5.16 5.02
CA PRO A 78 -13.33 -6.61 5.07
C PRO A 78 -12.22 -7.23 4.20
N ILE A 79 -11.68 -8.36 4.68
CA ILE A 79 -10.68 -9.15 3.98
C ILE A 79 -11.33 -10.45 3.53
N LYS A 80 -11.44 -10.65 2.23
CA LYS A 80 -11.99 -11.89 1.67
C LYS A 80 -10.87 -12.92 1.55
N SER A 81 -11.01 -14.04 2.26
CA SER A 81 -10.16 -15.21 2.09
C SER A 81 -10.80 -16.21 1.12
N THR A 82 -9.96 -16.89 0.35
CA THR A 82 -10.34 -18.03 -0.49
C THR A 82 -9.27 -19.10 -0.34
N VAL A 83 -9.68 -20.37 -0.50
CA VAL A 83 -8.78 -21.53 -0.37
C VAL A 83 -8.07 -21.87 -1.68
N ALA A 84 -8.53 -21.33 -2.81
CA ALA A 84 -7.91 -21.57 -4.12
C ALA A 84 -6.76 -20.58 -4.36
N TRP A 85 -5.52 -21.07 -4.48
CA TRP A 85 -4.33 -20.23 -4.56
C TRP A 85 -4.41 -19.16 -5.66
N ARG A 86 -4.84 -19.52 -6.88
CA ARG A 86 -4.97 -18.56 -8.00
C ARG A 86 -5.98 -17.47 -7.69
N ALA A 87 -7.09 -17.81 -7.03
CA ALA A 87 -8.11 -16.85 -6.65
C ALA A 87 -7.58 -15.92 -5.54
N THR A 88 -6.82 -16.45 -4.58
CA THR A 88 -6.15 -15.67 -3.54
C THR A 88 -5.17 -14.67 -4.15
N VAL A 89 -4.27 -15.13 -5.02
CA VAL A 89 -3.28 -14.26 -5.67
C VAL A 89 -3.93 -13.18 -6.53
N LYS A 90 -4.98 -13.52 -7.30
CA LYS A 90 -5.75 -12.50 -8.06
C LYS A 90 -6.40 -11.45 -7.15
N SER A 91 -6.95 -11.88 -6.01
CA SER A 91 -7.54 -10.97 -5.02
C SER A 91 -6.48 -10.03 -4.43
N LEU A 92 -5.29 -10.55 -4.10
CA LEU A 92 -4.17 -9.74 -3.62
C LEU A 92 -3.70 -8.73 -4.67
N VAL A 93 -3.55 -9.13 -5.93
CA VAL A 93 -3.18 -8.20 -7.02
C VAL A 93 -4.20 -7.07 -7.13
N ALA A 94 -5.51 -7.37 -7.04
CA ALA A 94 -6.55 -6.35 -7.09
C ALA A 94 -6.47 -5.38 -5.89
N MET A 95 -6.29 -5.90 -4.67
CA MET A 95 -6.10 -5.07 -3.48
C MET A 95 -4.83 -4.21 -3.57
N GLN A 96 -3.75 -4.79 -4.08
CA GLN A 96 -2.48 -4.08 -4.22
C GLN A 96 -2.58 -2.94 -5.23
N ARG A 97 -3.29 -3.13 -6.34
CA ARG A 97 -3.56 -2.09 -7.34
C ARG A 97 -4.46 -0.99 -6.79
N GLU A 98 -5.53 -1.34 -6.07
CA GLU A 98 -6.39 -0.33 -5.43
C GLU A 98 -5.60 0.56 -4.46
N ALA A 99 -4.73 -0.03 -3.66
CA ALA A 99 -3.85 0.72 -2.78
C ALA A 99 -2.79 1.52 -3.54
N LEU A 100 -2.25 1.00 -4.65
CA LEU A 100 -1.30 1.72 -5.52
C LEU A 100 -1.95 2.99 -6.10
N ASP A 101 -3.15 2.85 -6.65
CA ASP A 101 -3.88 3.97 -7.26
C ASP A 101 -4.15 5.07 -6.22
N ALA A 102 -4.48 4.69 -4.98
CA ALA A 102 -4.68 5.64 -3.89
C ALA A 102 -3.38 6.38 -3.47
N VAL A 103 -2.23 5.68 -3.47
CA VAL A 103 -0.93 6.30 -3.17
C VAL A 103 -0.51 7.24 -4.31
N VAL A 104 -0.68 6.84 -5.56
CA VAL A 104 -0.40 7.68 -6.74
C VAL A 104 -1.27 8.95 -6.72
N ALA A 105 -2.57 8.80 -6.41
CA ALA A 105 -3.49 9.93 -6.31
C ALA A 105 -3.18 10.89 -5.15
N ALA A 106 -2.32 10.49 -4.21
CA ALA A 106 -1.88 11.33 -3.10
C ALA A 106 -0.61 12.14 -3.40
N ILE A 107 0.05 11.91 -4.54
CA ILE A 107 1.21 12.72 -4.94
C ILE A 107 0.73 14.16 -5.13
N PRO A 108 1.32 15.14 -4.41
CA PRO A 108 0.97 16.54 -4.59
C PRO A 108 1.51 17.03 -5.94
N ALA A 109 0.66 16.98 -6.97
CA ALA A 109 1.00 17.57 -8.26
C ALA A 109 1.28 19.07 -8.09
N ASP A 110 2.36 19.54 -8.72
CA ASP A 110 2.71 20.96 -8.85
C ASP A 110 3.13 21.70 -7.55
N ALA A 111 3.38 20.96 -6.46
CA ALA A 111 3.94 21.53 -5.23
C ALA A 111 5.45 21.73 -5.36
N ASP A 112 5.91 22.96 -5.14
CA ASP A 112 7.33 23.38 -5.28
C ASP A 112 7.89 23.86 -3.94
N ASP A 113 7.43 23.25 -2.85
CA ASP A 113 7.89 23.50 -1.49
C ASP A 113 8.39 22.22 -0.80
N ALA A 114 9.18 22.40 0.26
CA ALA A 114 9.85 21.30 0.95
C ALA A 114 8.87 20.23 1.49
N GLU A 115 7.64 20.63 1.85
CA GLU A 115 6.61 19.70 2.30
C GLU A 115 6.04 18.86 1.16
N GLY A 116 5.88 19.45 -0.03
CA GLY A 116 5.48 18.74 -1.25
C GLY A 116 6.51 17.69 -1.63
N GLU A 117 7.76 18.13 -1.77
CA GLU A 117 8.90 17.29 -2.17
C GLU A 117 9.13 16.12 -1.19
N ALA A 118 9.09 16.37 0.12
CA ALA A 118 9.24 15.31 1.11
C ALA A 118 8.12 14.26 1.04
N SER A 119 6.90 14.69 0.72
CA SER A 119 5.76 13.79 0.56
C SER A 119 5.83 13.02 -0.74
N GLU A 120 6.21 13.68 -1.84
CA GLU A 120 6.42 13.07 -3.14
C GLU A 120 7.46 11.95 -3.06
N HIS A 121 8.67 12.24 -2.57
CA HIS A 121 9.73 11.24 -2.40
C HIS A 121 9.30 10.04 -1.55
N LEU A 122 8.55 10.28 -0.47
CA LEU A 122 8.00 9.20 0.34
C LEU A 122 7.04 8.33 -0.49
N LEU A 123 6.11 8.94 -1.22
CA LEU A 123 5.09 8.23 -1.99
C LEU A 123 5.68 7.49 -3.18
N GLU A 124 6.68 8.05 -3.87
CA GLU A 124 7.43 7.37 -4.93
C GLU A 124 8.10 6.09 -4.45
N HIS A 125 8.66 6.12 -3.24
CA HIS A 125 9.27 4.94 -2.64
C HIS A 125 8.25 3.84 -2.32
N VAL A 126 7.06 4.23 -1.84
CA VAL A 126 5.92 3.31 -1.65
C VAL A 126 5.47 2.72 -2.99
N ILE A 127 5.30 3.57 -4.01
CA ILE A 127 4.89 3.16 -5.36
C ILE A 127 5.86 2.14 -5.96
N ALA A 128 7.17 2.41 -5.89
CA ALA A 128 8.19 1.54 -6.44
C ALA A 128 8.14 0.14 -5.81
N ARG A 129 8.06 0.06 -4.48
CA ARG A 129 7.90 -1.23 -3.78
C ARG A 129 6.63 -1.96 -4.19
N LYS A 130 5.52 -1.23 -4.23
CA LYS A 130 4.20 -1.82 -4.48
C LYS A 130 4.08 -2.38 -5.89
N ARG A 131 4.64 -1.69 -6.88
CA ARG A 131 4.78 -2.21 -8.25
C ARG A 131 5.59 -3.52 -8.26
N GLY A 132 6.69 -3.58 -7.52
CA GLY A 132 7.48 -4.81 -7.39
C GLY A 132 6.70 -5.99 -6.79
N ALA A 133 5.88 -5.74 -5.77
CA ALA A 133 5.00 -6.75 -5.18
C ALA A 133 3.93 -7.24 -6.18
N ILE A 134 3.30 -6.32 -6.91
CA ILE A 134 2.31 -6.64 -7.94
C ILE A 134 2.93 -7.50 -9.04
N GLU A 135 4.09 -7.09 -9.58
CA GLU A 135 4.81 -7.82 -10.62
C GLU A 135 5.21 -9.23 -10.18
N LEU A 136 5.57 -9.42 -8.90
CA LEU A 136 5.86 -10.73 -8.34
C LEU A 136 4.62 -11.63 -8.36
N LEU A 137 3.48 -11.12 -7.89
CA LEU A 137 2.23 -11.88 -7.87
C LEU A 137 1.70 -12.17 -9.27
N GLU A 138 1.83 -11.22 -10.19
CA GLU A 138 1.45 -11.41 -11.60
C GLU A 138 2.33 -12.44 -12.30
N ARG A 139 3.64 -12.48 -12.00
CA ARG A 139 4.53 -13.54 -12.49
C ARG A 139 4.14 -14.90 -11.95
N ALA A 140 3.75 -14.99 -10.68
CA ALA A 140 3.29 -16.25 -10.08
C ALA A 140 1.99 -16.80 -10.69
N LEU A 141 1.20 -15.96 -11.38
CA LEU A 141 -0.04 -16.38 -12.04
C LEU A 141 0.17 -16.93 -13.47
N ARG A 142 1.33 -16.68 -14.08
CA ARG A 142 1.70 -17.14 -15.42
C ARG A 142 2.16 -18.60 -15.36
#